data_AF-A0A6B1E8Q7-F1
#
_entry.id   AF-A0A6B1E8Q7-F1
#
_cell.length_a   1.000
_cell.length_b   1.000
_cell.length_c   1.000
_cell.angle_alpha   90.00
_cell.angle_beta   90.00
_cell.angle_gamma   90.00
#
_symmetry.space_group_name_H-M   'P 1'
#
loop_
_entity.id
_entity.type
_entity.pdbx_description
1 polymer ?
#
loop_
_entity_poly.entity_id
_entity_poly.type
_entity_poly.pdbx_seq_one_letter_code
_entity_poly.pdbx_strand_id
1 'polypeptide(L)'
;MQKTRPILNSAEPRRSRVNSCLLWSLGAAIFLFMAGLVALASAYAGWSSGSVIASVNASSTAEAEVRQQCAQLPQDLASGNLALAGARLEALRKLSPPPACLSQWSPMATQAWLASLPSPTAIIAPVLPTATAQPTSVMPLIPTALPASEYDLDALLADAQAALAAGDYYTAIDTLDAIISLEPEYQRALTRELILRALTTQARMLFESGKLSEAIVLSERAELIGDIGELAFLREVALMLQNAQLFVNSNPAEAVRLLRRIVYDFQTPRLMTYDMVGELQTALAAYGDWLLPSDACAAQTHYEAALELQPLNWTIRPDSLTAKSQRAAQACEI
;
A
#
# COMPACT_ATOMS: atom_id res chain seq x y z
N MET A 1 -30.11 83.55 -67.91
CA MET A 1 -31.10 82.61 -68.46
C MET A 1 -30.45 81.24 -68.59
N GLN A 2 -31.22 80.18 -68.28
CA GLN A 2 -30.93 78.76 -68.56
C GLN A 2 -29.75 78.13 -67.78
N LYS A 3 -29.81 76.89 -67.27
CA LYS A 3 -30.84 75.85 -67.28
C LYS A 3 -30.45 74.81 -66.23
N THR A 4 -31.35 74.53 -65.30
CA THR A 4 -31.31 73.41 -64.35
C THR A 4 -31.32 72.08 -65.08
N ARG A 5 -30.49 71.12 -64.66
CA ARG A 5 -30.78 69.67 -64.73
C ARG A 5 -30.18 68.90 -63.54
N PRO A 6 -30.78 67.78 -63.12
CA PRO A 6 -30.67 67.22 -61.77
C PRO A 6 -29.94 65.87 -61.69
N ILE A 7 -29.47 65.59 -60.47
CA ILE A 7 -29.39 64.31 -59.71
C ILE A 7 -29.17 63.00 -60.49
N LEU A 8 -28.06 62.31 -60.16
CA LEU A 8 -27.94 60.85 -60.26
C LEU A 8 -27.05 60.27 -59.14
N ASN A 9 -27.73 59.51 -58.25
CA ASN A 9 -27.31 58.32 -57.49
C ASN A 9 -25.83 58.05 -57.20
N SER A 10 -25.46 58.12 -55.93
CA SER A 10 -24.39 57.32 -55.33
C SER A 10 -24.98 56.27 -54.40
N ALA A 11 -24.72 54.99 -54.74
CA ALA A 11 -25.24 53.79 -54.10
C ALA A 11 -24.87 53.65 -52.62
N GLU A 12 -25.84 53.26 -51.79
CA GLU A 12 -25.61 52.84 -50.41
C GLU A 12 -24.89 51.48 -50.34
N PRO A 13 -23.90 51.31 -49.45
CA PRO A 13 -23.30 50.01 -49.19
C PRO A 13 -24.28 49.12 -48.42
N ARG A 14 -24.62 47.95 -48.99
CA ARG A 14 -25.32 46.87 -48.28
C ARG A 14 -24.47 46.42 -47.10
N ARG A 15 -24.80 46.87 -45.88
CA ARG A 15 -24.34 46.25 -44.63
C ARG A 15 -24.84 44.82 -44.59
N SER A 16 -23.96 43.85 -44.82
CA SER A 16 -24.23 42.46 -44.47
C SER A 16 -24.40 42.39 -42.95
N ARG A 17 -25.62 42.06 -42.51
CA ARG A 17 -25.86 41.65 -41.12
C ARG A 17 -25.19 40.29 -40.95
N VAL A 18 -23.90 40.30 -40.61
CA VAL A 18 -23.23 39.10 -40.14
C VAL A 18 -23.93 38.72 -38.83
N ASN A 19 -24.48 37.51 -38.80
CA ASN A 19 -25.38 37.04 -37.75
C ASN A 19 -24.71 37.08 -36.37
N SER A 20 -24.97 38.14 -35.59
CA SER A 20 -24.46 38.31 -34.22
C SER A 20 -24.76 37.12 -33.29
N CYS A 21 -25.74 36.29 -33.61
CA CYS A 21 -26.08 35.10 -32.83
C CYS A 21 -24.95 34.05 -32.81
N LEU A 22 -24.19 33.93 -33.90
CA LEU A 22 -23.13 32.93 -34.06
C LEU A 22 -21.86 33.29 -33.26
N LEU A 23 -21.57 34.58 -33.12
CA LEU A 23 -20.44 35.07 -32.31
C LEU A 23 -20.71 34.91 -30.81
N TRP A 24 -21.96 35.11 -30.37
CA TRP A 24 -22.34 34.93 -28.97
C TRP A 24 -22.38 33.45 -28.55
N SER A 25 -22.85 32.55 -29.41
CA SER A 25 -22.85 31.11 -29.09
C SER A 25 -21.44 30.53 -28.99
N LEU A 26 -20.52 30.95 -29.88
CA LEU A 26 -19.12 30.54 -29.83
C LEU A 26 -18.43 31.03 -28.55
N GLY A 27 -18.67 32.29 -28.15
CA GLY A 27 -18.13 32.84 -26.91
C GLY A 27 -18.59 32.08 -25.66
N ALA A 28 -19.88 31.74 -25.59
CA ALA A 28 -20.44 30.97 -24.48
C ALA A 28 -19.87 29.54 -24.41
N ALA A 29 -19.68 28.88 -25.55
CA ALA A 29 -19.11 27.54 -25.61
C ALA A 29 -17.65 27.50 -25.13
N ILE A 30 -16.83 28.47 -25.55
CA ILE A 30 -15.43 28.58 -25.12
C ILE A 30 -15.35 28.83 -23.61
N PHE A 31 -16.23 29.69 -23.06
CA PHE A 31 -16.24 29.97 -21.63
C PHE A 31 -16.61 28.74 -20.80
N LEU A 32 -17.63 27.99 -21.21
CA LEU A 32 -18.02 26.73 -20.54
C LEU A 32 -16.93 25.66 -20.63
N PHE A 33 -16.25 25.56 -21.77
CA PHE A 33 -15.13 24.65 -21.95
C PHE A 33 -13.95 25.00 -21.02
N MET A 34 -13.59 26.28 -20.94
CA MET A 34 -12.55 26.75 -20.01
C MET A 34 -12.92 26.52 -18.55
N ALA A 35 -14.16 26.77 -18.15
CA ALA A 35 -14.63 26.48 -16.79
C ALA A 35 -14.53 24.97 -16.47
N GLY A 36 -14.88 24.11 -17.42
CA GLY A 36 -14.72 22.65 -17.28
C GLY A 36 -13.26 22.22 -17.10
N LEU A 37 -12.33 22.82 -17.86
CA LEU A 37 -10.89 22.54 -17.72
C LEU A 37 -10.34 22.98 -16.36
N VAL A 38 -10.76 24.14 -15.84
CA VAL A 38 -10.35 24.61 -14.50
C VAL A 38 -10.88 23.68 -13.41
N ALA A 39 -12.13 23.22 -13.52
CA ALA A 39 -12.70 22.25 -12.59
C ALA A 39 -11.91 20.92 -12.58
N LEU A 40 -11.59 20.39 -13.76
CA LEU A 40 -10.78 19.17 -13.91
C LEU A 40 -9.35 19.33 -13.36
N ALA A 41 -8.70 20.47 -13.64
CA ALA A 41 -7.36 20.76 -13.11
C ALA A 41 -7.36 20.87 -11.57
N SER A 42 -8.40 21.47 -10.99
CA SER A 42 -8.53 21.56 -9.53
C SER A 42 -8.77 20.21 -8.86
N ALA A 43 -9.57 19.33 -9.48
CA ALA A 43 -9.79 17.96 -8.99
C ALA A 43 -8.50 17.12 -9.06
N TYR A 44 -7.74 17.24 -10.15
CA TYR A 44 -6.47 16.51 -10.33
C TYR A 44 -5.38 17.00 -9.37
N ALA A 45 -5.27 18.32 -9.17
CA ALA A 45 -4.33 18.91 -8.22
C ALA A 45 -4.66 18.55 -6.76
N GLY A 46 -5.95 18.42 -6.40
CA GLY A 46 -6.37 17.93 -5.09
C GLY A 46 -6.04 16.46 -4.86
N TRP A 47 -6.14 15.63 -5.88
CA TRP A 47 -5.82 14.20 -5.79
C TRP A 47 -4.32 13.93 -5.67
N SER A 48 -3.47 14.65 -6.40
CA SER A 48 -2.01 14.48 -6.34
C SER A 48 -1.36 15.08 -5.08
N SER A 49 -1.88 16.19 -4.57
CA SER A 49 -1.44 16.76 -3.28
C SER A 49 -1.97 15.94 -2.11
N GLY A 50 -3.19 15.39 -2.23
CA GLY A 50 -3.80 14.50 -1.26
C GLY A 50 -3.01 13.20 -1.04
N SER A 51 -2.39 12.62 -2.07
CA SER A 51 -1.60 11.39 -1.94
C SER A 51 -0.25 11.61 -1.24
N VAL A 52 0.39 12.76 -1.45
CA VAL A 52 1.64 13.15 -0.76
C VAL A 52 1.37 13.54 0.70
N ILE A 53 0.27 14.24 0.96
CA ILE A 53 -0.15 14.56 2.34
C ILE A 53 -0.62 13.29 3.06
N ALA A 54 -1.29 12.36 2.36
CA ALA A 54 -1.66 11.07 2.92
C ALA A 54 -0.44 10.20 3.23
N SER A 55 0.61 10.21 2.40
CA SER A 55 1.84 9.43 2.69
C SER A 55 2.65 10.03 3.83
N VAL A 56 2.75 11.37 3.93
CA VAL A 56 3.39 12.06 5.05
C VAL A 56 2.56 11.94 6.35
N ASN A 57 1.23 12.00 6.25
CA ASN A 57 0.38 11.76 7.42
C ASN A 57 0.39 10.29 7.83
N ALA A 58 0.44 9.35 6.88
CA ALA A 58 0.55 7.92 7.16
C ALA A 58 1.88 7.59 7.86
N SER A 59 3.00 8.18 7.44
CA SER A 59 4.27 8.00 8.16
C SER A 59 4.24 8.63 9.56
N SER A 60 3.66 9.83 9.71
CA SER A 60 3.52 10.46 11.03
C SER A 60 2.59 9.70 11.98
N THR A 61 1.53 9.08 11.44
CA THR A 61 0.56 8.27 12.18
C THR A 61 1.18 6.93 12.55
N ALA A 62 1.91 6.30 11.63
CA ALA A 62 2.67 5.08 11.91
C ALA A 62 3.73 5.32 13.00
N GLU A 63 4.47 6.44 12.95
CA GLU A 63 5.43 6.79 14.01
C GLU A 63 4.76 7.12 15.36
N ALA A 64 3.59 7.75 15.35
CA ALA A 64 2.82 8.00 16.57
C ALA A 64 2.31 6.70 17.19
N GLU A 65 1.81 5.77 16.36
CA GLU A 65 1.34 4.47 16.80
C GLU A 65 2.49 3.59 17.31
N VAL A 66 3.63 3.58 16.62
CA VAL A 66 4.85 2.90 17.11
C VAL A 66 5.30 3.47 18.45
N ARG A 67 5.30 4.80 18.62
CA ARG A 67 5.61 5.43 19.92
C ARG A 67 4.61 5.03 20.99
N GLN A 68 3.32 4.99 20.67
CA GLN A 68 2.29 4.57 21.62
C GLN A 68 2.46 3.11 22.03
N GLN A 69 2.72 2.20 21.08
CA GLN A 69 2.99 0.80 21.37
C GLN A 69 4.25 0.63 22.23
N CYS A 70 5.35 1.33 21.90
CA CYS A 70 6.56 1.34 22.73
C CYS A 70 6.30 1.87 24.15
N ALA A 71 5.40 2.86 24.31
CA ALA A 71 5.10 3.46 25.62
C ALA A 71 4.18 2.59 26.50
N GLN A 72 3.35 1.73 25.91
CA GLN A 72 2.44 0.86 26.66
C GLN A 72 3.09 -0.48 27.08
N LEU A 73 4.14 -0.91 26.37
CA LEU A 73 4.89 -2.14 26.67
C LEU A 73 5.33 -2.29 28.15
N PRO A 74 5.87 -1.24 28.81
CA PRO A 74 6.26 -1.32 30.21
C PRO A 74 5.09 -1.58 31.14
N GLN A 75 3.90 -1.05 30.81
CA GLN A 75 2.69 -1.23 31.59
C GLN A 75 2.15 -2.67 31.45
N ASP A 76 2.21 -3.25 30.26
CA ASP A 76 1.84 -4.66 30.05
C ASP A 76 2.76 -5.60 30.85
N LEU A 77 4.07 -5.34 30.83
CA LEU A 77 5.06 -6.12 31.58
C LEU A 77 4.86 -5.94 33.09
N ALA A 78 4.62 -4.71 33.57
CA ALA A 78 4.39 -4.43 34.99
C ALA A 78 3.08 -5.03 35.53
N SER A 79 2.04 -5.11 34.69
CA SER A 79 0.76 -5.74 35.03
C SER A 79 0.76 -7.26 34.89
N GLY A 80 1.85 -7.86 34.40
CA GLY A 80 1.95 -9.30 34.17
C GLY A 80 1.14 -9.79 32.97
N ASN A 81 0.66 -8.90 32.09
CA ASN A 81 -0.08 -9.28 30.88
C ASN A 81 0.88 -9.72 29.77
N LEU A 82 1.52 -10.88 29.98
CA LEU A 82 2.56 -11.40 29.09
C LEU A 82 2.04 -11.74 27.69
N ALA A 83 0.75 -12.08 27.57
CA ALA A 83 0.12 -12.34 26.27
C ALA A 83 0.03 -11.06 25.42
N LEU A 84 -0.43 -9.95 26.01
CA LEU A 84 -0.52 -8.67 25.31
C LEU A 84 0.87 -8.08 25.01
N ALA A 85 1.80 -8.17 25.98
CA ALA A 85 3.18 -7.75 25.78
C ALA A 85 3.86 -8.52 24.63
N GLY A 86 3.64 -9.85 24.56
CA GLY A 86 4.14 -10.70 23.48
C GLY A 86 3.56 -10.34 22.11
N ALA A 87 2.25 -10.14 22.03
CA ALA A 87 1.59 -9.73 20.79
C ALA A 87 2.12 -8.38 20.27
N ARG A 88 2.35 -7.42 21.17
CA ARG A 88 2.88 -6.10 20.84
C ARG A 88 4.35 -6.14 20.40
N LEU A 89 5.18 -6.94 21.08
CA LEU A 89 6.56 -7.17 20.64
C LEU A 89 6.63 -7.80 19.24
N GLU A 90 5.76 -8.77 18.95
CA GLU A 90 5.71 -9.39 17.64
C GLU A 90 5.23 -8.42 16.56
N ALA A 91 4.24 -7.57 16.86
CA ALA A 91 3.80 -6.51 15.96
C ALA A 91 4.94 -5.52 15.66
N LEU A 92 5.68 -5.08 16.68
CA LEU A 92 6.84 -4.20 16.50
C LEU A 92 7.98 -4.87 15.72
N ARG A 93 8.13 -6.19 15.82
CA ARG A 93 9.21 -6.95 15.15
C ARG A 93 8.97 -7.10 13.65
N LYS A 94 7.72 -6.98 13.19
CA LYS A 94 7.35 -7.00 11.77
C LYS A 94 7.64 -5.67 11.06
N LEU A 95 7.93 -4.60 11.80
CA LEU A 95 8.30 -3.31 11.23
C LEU A 95 9.75 -3.32 10.75
N SER A 96 10.01 -2.75 9.58
CA SER A 96 11.35 -2.59 9.01
C SER A 96 11.63 -1.10 8.74
N PRO A 97 12.63 -0.49 9.38
CA PRO A 97 13.52 -1.09 10.38
C PRO A 97 12.82 -1.33 11.73
N PRO A 98 13.28 -2.31 12.53
CA PRO A 98 12.74 -2.52 13.87
C PRO A 98 12.90 -1.27 14.73
N PRO A 99 11.85 -0.83 15.45
CA PRO A 99 11.93 0.35 16.30
C PRO A 99 12.94 0.15 17.44
N ALA A 100 13.69 1.20 17.78
CA ALA A 100 14.77 1.11 18.78
C ALA A 100 14.30 0.56 20.15
N CYS A 101 13.03 0.80 20.52
CA CYS A 101 12.45 0.32 21.78
C CYS A 101 12.45 -1.20 21.92
N LEU A 102 12.44 -1.95 20.81
CA LEU A 102 12.48 -3.43 20.83
C LEU A 102 13.74 -3.95 21.52
N SER A 103 14.88 -3.30 21.30
CA SER A 103 16.16 -3.69 21.90
C SER A 103 16.18 -3.52 23.43
N GLN A 104 15.42 -2.55 23.94
CA GLN A 104 15.31 -2.27 25.38
C GLN A 104 14.37 -3.27 26.07
N TRP A 105 13.23 -3.58 25.46
CA TRP A 105 12.17 -4.33 26.15
C TRP A 105 12.18 -5.84 25.92
N SER A 106 12.77 -6.32 24.81
CA SER A 106 12.85 -7.76 24.52
C SER A 106 13.49 -8.58 25.66
N PRO A 107 14.65 -8.18 26.24
CA PRO A 107 15.27 -8.94 27.32
C PRO A 107 14.40 -9.03 28.57
N MET A 108 13.71 -7.93 28.91
CA MET A 108 12.83 -7.84 30.07
C MET A 108 11.60 -8.73 29.91
N ALA A 109 11.00 -8.73 28.72
CA ALA A 109 9.86 -9.60 28.41
C ALA A 109 10.24 -11.09 28.47
N THR A 110 11.42 -11.46 27.96
CA THR A 110 11.93 -12.83 28.08
C THR A 110 12.13 -13.23 29.54
N GLN A 111 12.69 -12.35 30.37
CA GLN A 111 12.88 -12.64 31.79
C GLN A 111 11.54 -12.81 32.52
N ALA A 112 10.55 -11.96 32.23
CA ALA A 112 9.21 -12.06 32.81
C ALA A 112 8.50 -13.35 32.40
N TRP A 113 8.65 -13.77 31.13
CA TRP A 113 8.14 -15.06 30.65
C TRP A 113 8.81 -16.24 31.35
N LEU A 114 10.15 -16.26 31.47
CA LEU A 114 10.86 -17.31 32.19
C LEU A 114 10.45 -17.40 33.65
N ALA A 115 10.21 -16.26 34.31
CA ALA A 115 9.72 -16.22 35.69
C ALA A 115 8.27 -16.71 35.83
N SER A 116 7.48 -16.68 34.76
CA SER A 116 6.11 -17.19 34.72
C SER A 116 6.00 -18.69 34.48
N LEU A 117 7.11 -19.35 34.07
CA LEU A 117 7.12 -20.78 33.89
C LEU A 117 6.94 -21.49 35.24
N PRO A 118 6.11 -22.54 35.32
CA PRO A 118 5.97 -23.31 36.55
C PRO A 118 7.33 -23.88 36.95
N SER A 119 7.77 -23.54 38.17
CA SER A 119 8.98 -24.13 38.75
C SER A 119 8.78 -25.65 38.84
N PRO A 120 9.74 -26.49 38.40
CA PRO A 120 9.60 -27.93 38.49
C PRO A 120 9.48 -28.32 39.97
N THR A 121 8.28 -28.72 40.38
CA THR A 121 8.02 -29.27 41.71
C THR A 121 8.94 -30.47 41.92
N ALA A 122 9.79 -30.41 42.94
CA ALA A 122 10.63 -31.53 43.33
C ALA A 122 9.77 -32.78 43.52
N ILE A 123 10.12 -33.86 42.81
CA ILE A 123 9.48 -35.16 42.91
C ILE A 123 9.73 -35.70 44.32
N ILE A 124 8.72 -35.63 45.19
CA ILE A 124 8.72 -36.34 46.47
C ILE A 124 8.30 -37.80 46.19
N ALA A 125 9.07 -38.73 46.75
CA ALA A 125 8.94 -40.19 46.62
C ALA A 125 7.53 -40.73 46.95
N PRO A 126 7.14 -41.90 46.39
CA PRO A 126 5.77 -42.40 46.44
C PRO A 126 5.42 -42.94 47.83
N VAL A 127 4.33 -42.43 48.42
CA VAL A 127 3.69 -43.01 49.61
C VAL A 127 2.37 -43.67 49.18
N LEU A 128 2.20 -44.93 49.61
CA LEU A 128 1.06 -45.82 49.36
C LEU A 128 -0.27 -45.21 49.89
N PRO A 129 -1.44 -45.57 49.33
CA PRO A 129 -2.66 -44.77 49.40
C PRO A 129 -3.50 -45.11 50.63
N THR A 130 -4.12 -44.12 51.27
CA THR A 130 -5.32 -44.31 52.09
C THR A 130 -6.10 -42.98 52.21
N ALA A 131 -7.43 -43.13 52.20
CA ALA A 131 -8.50 -42.16 52.49
C ALA A 131 -9.08 -41.37 51.30
N THR A 132 -10.12 -41.99 50.72
CA THR A 132 -11.44 -41.43 50.39
C THR A 132 -11.59 -39.90 50.50
N ALA A 133 -11.61 -39.24 49.35
CA ALA A 133 -12.22 -37.92 49.20
C ALA A 133 -13.44 -38.02 48.28
N GLN A 134 -14.54 -37.53 48.82
CA GLN A 134 -15.89 -37.43 48.30
C GLN A 134 -15.93 -36.70 46.94
N PRO A 135 -16.78 -37.10 45.99
CA PRO A 135 -16.94 -36.35 44.75
C PRO A 135 -17.59 -35.00 45.06
N THR A 136 -16.81 -33.92 44.95
CA THR A 136 -17.37 -32.58 44.84
C THR A 136 -18.11 -32.54 43.51
N SER A 137 -19.44 -32.55 43.61
CA SER A 137 -20.36 -32.25 42.52
C SER A 137 -19.97 -30.90 41.92
N VAL A 138 -19.30 -30.95 40.77
CA VAL A 138 -19.16 -29.78 39.90
C VAL A 138 -20.52 -29.61 39.25
N MET A 139 -21.24 -28.56 39.65
CA MET A 139 -22.45 -28.13 38.96
C MET A 139 -22.15 -28.08 37.46
N PRO A 140 -22.99 -28.67 36.59
CA PRO A 140 -22.88 -28.43 35.17
C PRO A 140 -23.10 -26.93 34.95
N LEU A 141 -22.08 -26.25 34.45
CA LEU A 141 -22.25 -24.94 33.82
C LEU A 141 -23.27 -25.16 32.69
N ILE A 142 -24.51 -24.78 32.95
CA ILE A 142 -25.54 -24.66 31.94
C ILE A 142 -24.96 -23.68 30.92
N PRO A 143 -24.73 -24.07 29.64
CA PRO A 143 -24.34 -23.11 28.64
C PRO A 143 -25.42 -22.05 28.61
N THR A 144 -25.07 -20.83 29.04
CA THR A 144 -25.94 -19.68 28.85
C THR A 144 -26.04 -19.55 27.35
N ALA A 145 -27.19 -19.90 26.78
CA ALA A 145 -27.46 -19.70 25.37
C ALA A 145 -27.13 -18.24 25.07
N LEU A 146 -26.13 -18.01 24.20
CA LEU A 146 -25.87 -16.68 23.67
C LEU A 146 -27.21 -16.17 23.13
N PRO A 147 -27.61 -14.92 23.43
CA PRO A 147 -28.80 -14.35 22.82
C PRO A 147 -28.67 -14.52 21.30
N ALA A 148 -29.69 -15.10 20.67
CA ALA A 148 -29.72 -15.20 19.21
C ALA A 148 -29.46 -13.80 18.65
N SER A 149 -28.47 -13.71 17.75
CA SER A 149 -28.14 -12.46 17.05
C SER A 149 -29.43 -11.85 16.48
N GLU A 150 -29.70 -10.58 16.81
CA GLU A 150 -30.83 -9.82 16.26
C GLU A 150 -30.68 -9.63 14.73
N TYR A 151 -29.48 -9.87 14.20
CA TYR A 151 -29.15 -9.76 12.78
C TYR A 151 -29.48 -11.05 12.02
N ASP A 152 -30.08 -10.90 10.84
CA ASP A 152 -30.31 -11.96 9.87
C ASP A 152 -28.99 -12.31 9.15
N LEU A 153 -28.23 -13.25 9.73
CA LEU A 153 -26.94 -13.68 9.21
C LEU A 153 -27.05 -14.42 7.87
N ASP A 154 -28.19 -15.08 7.60
CA ASP A 154 -28.43 -15.76 6.32
C ASP A 154 -28.61 -14.73 5.19
N ALA A 155 -29.33 -13.63 5.45
CA ALA A 155 -29.43 -12.52 4.51
C ALA A 155 -28.07 -11.85 4.25
N LEU A 156 -27.28 -11.58 5.30
CA LEU A 156 -25.93 -11.02 5.14
C LEU A 156 -25.01 -11.94 4.34
N LEU A 157 -25.08 -13.25 4.56
CA LEU A 157 -24.28 -14.21 3.79
C LEU A 157 -24.70 -14.23 2.31
N ALA A 158 -26.00 -14.14 2.02
CA ALA A 158 -26.51 -14.02 0.66
C ALA A 158 -26.02 -12.73 -0.02
N ASP A 159 -26.02 -11.60 0.69
CA ASP A 159 -25.49 -10.31 0.20
C ASP A 159 -24.00 -10.40 -0.12
N ALA A 160 -23.19 -11.01 0.76
CA ALA A 160 -21.76 -11.23 0.52
C ALA A 160 -21.51 -12.11 -0.73
N GLN A 161 -22.30 -13.17 -0.91
CA GLN A 161 -22.22 -14.04 -2.09
C GLN A 161 -22.62 -13.30 -3.37
N ALA A 162 -23.64 -12.43 -3.30
CA ALA A 162 -24.04 -11.59 -4.43
C ALA A 162 -22.95 -10.57 -4.80
N ALA A 163 -22.31 -9.93 -3.80
CA ALA A 163 -21.18 -9.02 -4.02
C ALA A 163 -20.00 -9.74 -4.69
N LEU A 164 -19.66 -10.95 -4.23
CA LEU A 164 -18.65 -11.80 -4.88
C LEU A 164 -18.98 -12.13 -6.34
N ALA A 165 -20.24 -12.45 -6.63
CA ALA A 165 -20.69 -12.74 -7.99
C ALA A 165 -20.64 -11.49 -8.89
N ALA A 166 -20.85 -10.30 -8.33
CA ALA A 166 -20.73 -9.02 -9.03
C ALA A 166 -19.27 -8.54 -9.20
N GLY A 167 -18.30 -9.19 -8.56
CA GLY A 167 -16.90 -8.74 -8.53
C GLY A 167 -16.66 -7.56 -7.58
N ASP A 168 -17.62 -7.24 -6.71
CA ASP A 168 -17.47 -6.22 -5.67
C ASP A 168 -16.83 -6.84 -4.42
N TYR A 169 -15.53 -7.08 -4.50
CA TYR A 169 -14.80 -7.80 -3.45
C TYR A 169 -14.68 -7.00 -2.14
N TYR A 170 -14.67 -5.66 -2.18
CA TYR A 170 -14.64 -4.87 -0.94
C TYR A 170 -15.95 -5.01 -0.16
N THR A 171 -17.10 -4.86 -0.83
CA THR A 171 -18.41 -5.07 -0.19
C THR A 171 -18.54 -6.50 0.34
N ALA A 172 -18.02 -7.49 -0.39
CA ALA A 172 -17.98 -8.87 0.10
C ALA A 172 -17.11 -9.02 1.36
N ILE A 173 -15.90 -8.46 1.37
CA ILE A 173 -14.97 -8.51 2.52
C ILE A 173 -15.62 -7.88 3.75
N ASP A 174 -16.16 -6.66 3.62
CA ASP A 174 -16.77 -5.92 4.72
C ASP A 174 -17.97 -6.66 5.30
N THR A 175 -18.83 -7.21 4.44
CA THR A 175 -19.99 -8.01 4.87
C THR A 175 -19.57 -9.30 5.57
N LEU A 176 -18.56 -10.00 5.07
CA LEU A 176 -18.04 -11.23 5.68
C LEU A 176 -17.35 -10.97 7.02
N ASP A 177 -16.63 -9.85 7.15
CA ASP A 177 -16.07 -9.41 8.44
C ASP A 177 -17.16 -9.11 9.46
N ALA A 178 -18.24 -8.45 9.04
CA ALA A 178 -19.39 -8.20 9.91
C ALA A 178 -19.99 -9.51 10.41
N ILE A 179 -20.18 -10.52 9.55
CA ILE A 179 -20.67 -11.84 9.94
C ILE A 179 -19.72 -12.49 10.97
N ILE A 180 -18.41 -12.51 10.71
CA ILE A 180 -17.41 -13.10 11.61
C ILE A 180 -17.37 -12.38 12.97
N SER A 181 -17.52 -11.05 12.97
CA SER A 181 -17.51 -10.25 14.19
C SER A 181 -18.79 -10.41 15.02
N LEU A 182 -19.94 -10.61 14.37
CA LEU A 182 -21.23 -10.79 15.04
C LEU A 182 -21.36 -12.19 15.63
N GLU A 183 -21.04 -13.22 14.86
CA GLU A 183 -21.16 -14.63 15.28
C GLU A 183 -20.01 -15.47 14.68
N PRO A 184 -18.90 -15.64 15.42
CA PRO A 184 -17.69 -16.32 14.90
C PRO A 184 -17.89 -17.79 14.50
N GLU A 185 -18.91 -18.47 15.05
CA GLU A 185 -19.19 -19.88 14.74
C GLU A 185 -20.23 -20.05 13.63
N TYR A 186 -20.87 -18.97 13.15
CA TYR A 186 -21.85 -19.03 12.07
C TYR A 186 -21.20 -19.46 10.75
N GLN A 187 -21.59 -20.65 10.27
CA GLN A 187 -21.11 -21.27 9.02
C GLN A 187 -19.59 -21.12 8.82
N ARG A 188 -18.83 -21.24 9.90
CA ARG A 188 -17.42 -20.82 10.00
C ARG A 188 -16.54 -21.27 8.83
N ALA A 189 -16.68 -22.52 8.37
CA ALA A 189 -15.90 -23.03 7.25
C ALA A 189 -16.21 -22.28 5.94
N LEU A 190 -17.49 -22.09 5.63
CA LEU A 190 -17.94 -21.38 4.44
C LEU A 190 -17.55 -19.91 4.49
N THR A 191 -17.81 -19.20 5.60
CA THR A 191 -17.49 -17.77 5.73
C THR A 191 -15.98 -17.53 5.58
N ARG A 192 -15.14 -18.41 6.15
CA ARG A 192 -13.68 -18.35 6.00
C ARG A 192 -13.21 -18.62 4.57
N GLU A 193 -13.84 -19.55 3.86
CA GLU A 193 -13.54 -19.82 2.45
C GLU A 193 -13.89 -18.60 1.57
N LEU A 194 -15.07 -18.01 1.77
CA LEU A 194 -15.54 -16.86 0.99
C LEU A 194 -14.65 -15.64 1.20
N ILE A 195 -14.25 -15.35 2.44
CA ILE A 195 -13.41 -14.19 2.74
C ILE A 195 -11.98 -14.39 2.22
N LEU A 196 -11.44 -15.61 2.31
CA LEU A 196 -10.15 -15.94 1.71
C LEU A 196 -10.20 -15.72 0.18
N ARG A 197 -11.26 -16.19 -0.48
CA ARG A 197 -11.46 -15.97 -1.92
C ARG A 197 -11.57 -14.47 -2.25
N ALA A 198 -12.33 -13.70 -1.48
CA ALA A 198 -12.51 -12.27 -1.68
C ALA A 198 -11.17 -11.52 -1.57
N LEU A 199 -10.44 -11.74 -0.47
CA LEU A 199 -9.15 -11.11 -0.20
C LEU A 199 -8.10 -11.46 -1.25
N THR A 200 -7.96 -12.75 -1.59
CA THR A 200 -6.96 -13.20 -2.58
C THR A 200 -7.26 -12.66 -3.98
N THR A 201 -8.53 -12.62 -4.38
CA THR A 201 -8.93 -12.06 -5.68
C THR A 201 -8.68 -10.55 -5.73
N GLN A 202 -9.07 -9.82 -4.68
CA GLN A 202 -8.84 -8.38 -4.60
C GLN A 202 -7.35 -8.03 -4.58
N ALA A 203 -6.56 -8.72 -3.75
CA ALA A 203 -5.11 -8.54 -3.67
C ALA A 203 -4.43 -8.74 -5.03
N ARG A 204 -4.86 -9.75 -5.80
CA ARG A 204 -4.35 -10.00 -7.15
C ARG A 204 -4.59 -8.81 -8.09
N MET A 205 -5.82 -8.30 -8.14
CA MET A 205 -6.14 -7.14 -8.98
C MET A 205 -5.37 -5.88 -8.54
N LEU A 206 -5.11 -5.73 -7.24
CA LEU A 206 -4.30 -4.62 -6.72
C LEU A 206 -2.83 -4.74 -7.12
N PHE A 207 -2.24 -5.96 -7.10
CA PHE A 207 -0.90 -6.18 -7.63
C PHE A 207 -0.83 -5.84 -9.12
N GLU A 208 -1.81 -6.30 -9.91
CA GLU A 208 -1.89 -6.06 -11.36
C GLU A 208 -2.09 -4.57 -11.69
N SER A 209 -2.77 -3.81 -10.83
CA SER A 209 -2.96 -2.36 -11.01
C SER A 209 -1.86 -1.49 -10.38
N GLY A 210 -0.84 -2.10 -9.77
CA GLY A 210 0.28 -1.39 -9.14
C GLY A 210 -0.04 -0.77 -7.78
N LYS A 211 -1.19 -1.07 -7.17
CA LYS A 211 -1.57 -0.63 -5.82
C LYS A 211 -0.93 -1.53 -4.75
N LEU A 212 0.39 -1.54 -4.70
CA LEU A 212 1.18 -2.52 -3.96
C LEU A 212 0.90 -2.54 -2.46
N SER A 213 0.82 -1.36 -1.81
CA SER A 213 0.61 -1.30 -0.35
C SER A 213 -0.69 -1.96 0.08
N GLU A 214 -1.76 -1.70 -0.68
CA GLU A 214 -3.08 -2.28 -0.39
C GLU A 214 -3.10 -3.78 -0.70
N ALA A 215 -2.45 -4.20 -1.79
CA ALA A 215 -2.30 -5.61 -2.14
C ALA A 215 -1.54 -6.40 -1.05
N ILE A 216 -0.48 -5.83 -0.48
CA ILE A 216 0.29 -6.42 0.63
C ILE A 216 -0.61 -6.62 1.85
N VAL A 217 -1.35 -5.59 2.27
CA VAL A 217 -2.25 -5.68 3.44
C VAL A 217 -3.31 -6.77 3.26
N LEU A 218 -3.96 -6.83 2.10
CA LEU A 218 -4.99 -7.85 1.85
C LEU A 218 -4.42 -9.26 1.75
N SER A 219 -3.22 -9.42 1.17
CA SER A 219 -2.56 -10.73 1.08
C SER A 219 -2.04 -11.24 2.44
N GLU A 220 -1.52 -10.36 3.30
CA GLU A 220 -1.20 -10.69 4.70
C GLU A 220 -2.44 -11.15 5.47
N ARG A 221 -3.55 -10.42 5.30
CA ARG A 221 -4.80 -10.81 5.94
C ARG A 221 -5.32 -12.16 5.44
N ALA A 222 -5.21 -12.42 4.14
CA ALA A 222 -5.60 -13.71 3.55
C ALA A 222 -4.75 -14.87 4.10
N GLU A 223 -3.44 -14.66 4.30
CA GLU A 223 -2.52 -15.68 4.83
C GLU A 223 -2.86 -16.10 6.27
N LEU A 224 -3.44 -15.20 7.08
CA LEU A 224 -3.95 -15.55 8.42
C LEU A 224 -5.15 -16.51 8.36
N ILE A 225 -5.82 -16.59 7.22
CA ILE A 225 -7.04 -17.38 7.03
C ILE A 225 -6.73 -18.74 6.41
N GLY A 226 -5.87 -18.75 5.39
CA GLY A 226 -5.44 -19.97 4.68
C GLY A 226 -4.31 -19.71 3.69
N ASP A 227 -3.99 -20.72 2.89
CA ASP A 227 -2.95 -20.61 1.86
C ASP A 227 -3.36 -19.62 0.75
N ILE A 228 -2.44 -18.74 0.39
CA ILE A 228 -2.62 -17.69 -0.62
C ILE A 228 -1.87 -18.00 -1.94
N GLY A 229 -1.16 -19.12 -2.00
CA GLY A 229 -0.42 -19.58 -3.16
C GLY A 229 0.59 -18.54 -3.68
N GLU A 230 0.53 -18.25 -4.98
CA GLU A 230 1.42 -17.31 -5.67
C GLU A 230 1.38 -15.87 -5.09
N LEU A 231 0.29 -15.48 -4.41
CA LEU A 231 0.22 -14.15 -3.79
C LEU A 231 1.29 -13.95 -2.73
N ALA A 232 1.76 -15.01 -2.06
CA ALA A 232 2.86 -14.93 -1.11
C ALA A 232 4.13 -14.41 -1.79
N PHE A 233 4.43 -14.95 -2.98
CA PHE A 233 5.56 -14.51 -3.79
C PHE A 233 5.36 -13.09 -4.32
N LEU A 234 4.16 -12.75 -4.83
CA LEU A 234 3.87 -11.39 -5.30
C LEU A 234 4.04 -10.35 -4.19
N ARG A 235 3.60 -10.67 -2.97
CA ARG A 235 3.80 -9.83 -1.79
C ARG A 235 5.28 -9.62 -1.48
N GLU A 236 6.10 -10.68 -1.52
CA GLU A 236 7.55 -10.59 -1.29
C GLU A 236 8.21 -9.66 -2.31
N VAL A 237 7.88 -9.80 -3.60
CA VAL A 237 8.41 -8.93 -4.66
C VAL A 237 7.94 -7.49 -4.48
N ALA A 238 6.67 -7.27 -4.11
CA ALA A 238 6.12 -5.94 -3.87
C ALA A 238 6.80 -5.23 -2.68
N LEU A 239 7.05 -5.94 -1.58
CA LEU A 239 7.82 -5.42 -0.44
C LEU A 239 9.25 -5.06 -0.86
N MET A 240 9.89 -5.89 -1.68
CA MET A 240 11.22 -5.61 -2.20
C MET A 240 11.25 -4.34 -3.06
N LEU A 241 10.23 -4.15 -3.90
CA LEU A 241 10.06 -2.97 -4.73
C LEU A 241 9.84 -1.70 -3.89
N GLN A 242 8.96 -1.76 -2.88
CA GLN A 242 8.76 -0.63 -1.96
C GLN A 242 10.04 -0.25 -1.21
N ASN A 243 10.79 -1.25 -0.72
CA ASN A 243 12.08 -1.00 -0.07
C ASN A 243 13.07 -0.36 -1.04
N ALA A 244 13.13 -0.82 -2.29
CA ALA A 244 14.00 -0.20 -3.28
C ALA A 244 13.65 1.27 -3.53
N GLN A 245 12.36 1.61 -3.64
CA GLN A 245 11.89 2.99 -3.80
C GLN A 245 12.32 3.90 -2.65
N LEU A 246 12.23 3.40 -1.40
CA LEU A 246 12.70 4.14 -0.23
C LEU A 246 14.21 4.41 -0.29
N PHE A 247 14.99 3.49 -0.88
CA PHE A 247 16.44 3.60 -0.95
C PHE A 247 16.97 4.40 -2.14
N VAL A 248 16.17 4.71 -3.18
CA VAL A 248 16.65 5.35 -4.42
C VAL A 248 17.54 6.58 -4.15
N ASN A 249 17.16 7.42 -3.18
CA ASN A 249 17.92 8.64 -2.87
C ASN A 249 18.80 8.53 -1.61
N SER A 250 18.45 7.65 -0.66
CA SER A 250 19.16 7.54 0.62
C SER A 250 20.29 6.51 0.60
N ASN A 251 20.13 5.45 -0.19
CA ASN A 251 21.11 4.37 -0.37
C ASN A 251 20.95 3.78 -1.78
N PRO A 252 21.37 4.52 -2.82
CA PRO A 252 21.12 4.11 -4.20
C PRO A 252 21.80 2.78 -4.58
N ALA A 253 22.90 2.42 -3.91
CA ALA A 253 23.55 1.12 -4.07
C ALA A 253 22.61 -0.04 -3.72
N GLU A 254 21.92 0.08 -2.58
CA GLU A 254 20.96 -0.92 -2.13
C GLU A 254 19.71 -0.96 -3.02
N ALA A 255 19.22 0.21 -3.46
CA ALA A 255 18.12 0.29 -4.41
C ALA A 255 18.45 -0.47 -5.72
N VAL A 256 19.63 -0.24 -6.30
CA VAL A 256 20.10 -0.97 -7.49
C VAL A 256 20.19 -2.47 -7.23
N ARG A 257 20.70 -2.89 -6.07
CA ARG A 257 20.81 -4.31 -5.71
C ARG A 257 19.43 -4.99 -5.69
N LEU A 258 18.45 -4.37 -5.03
CA LEU A 258 17.08 -4.88 -4.96
C LEU A 258 16.40 -4.90 -6.33
N LEU A 259 16.50 -3.81 -7.08
CA LEU A 259 15.85 -3.69 -8.40
C LEU A 259 16.45 -4.63 -9.43
N ARG A 260 17.76 -4.86 -9.43
CA ARG A 260 18.39 -5.88 -10.29
C ARG A 260 17.85 -7.28 -10.00
N ARG A 261 17.69 -7.62 -8.72
CA ARG A 261 17.10 -8.90 -8.32
C ARG A 261 15.68 -9.05 -8.86
N ILE A 262 14.87 -8.01 -8.73
CA ILE A 262 13.49 -8.02 -9.23
C ILE A 262 13.45 -8.17 -10.76
N VAL A 263 14.22 -7.34 -11.48
CA VAL A 263 14.20 -7.27 -12.95
C VAL A 263 14.77 -8.55 -13.58
N TYR A 264 15.87 -9.09 -13.06
CA TYR A 264 16.58 -10.20 -13.70
C TYR A 264 16.24 -11.57 -13.12
N ASP A 265 16.00 -11.70 -11.81
CA ASP A 265 15.83 -13.02 -11.18
C ASP A 265 14.36 -13.44 -11.14
N PHE A 266 13.43 -12.51 -10.89
CA PHE A 266 12.02 -12.87 -10.68
C PHE A 266 11.18 -12.89 -11.97
N GLN A 267 11.63 -12.20 -13.03
CA GLN A 267 11.01 -12.15 -14.37
C GLN A 267 9.47 -12.06 -14.35
N THR A 268 8.85 -11.39 -13.39
CA THR A 268 7.43 -11.62 -13.07
C THR A 268 6.45 -11.05 -14.11
N PRO A 269 5.71 -11.90 -14.87
CA PRO A 269 4.58 -11.60 -15.72
C PRO A 269 3.67 -10.44 -15.37
N ARG A 270 3.33 -10.53 -14.08
CA ARG A 270 2.05 -10.10 -13.52
C ARG A 270 2.16 -8.81 -12.73
N LEU A 271 3.39 -8.42 -12.39
CA LEU A 271 3.69 -7.08 -11.89
C LEU A 271 4.11 -6.13 -13.03
N MET A 272 4.05 -6.58 -14.30
CA MET A 272 4.56 -5.88 -15.49
C MET A 272 3.87 -4.56 -15.82
N THR A 273 2.72 -4.24 -15.23
CA THR A 273 2.15 -2.90 -15.34
C THR A 273 3.05 -1.85 -14.68
N TYR A 274 3.91 -2.27 -13.76
CA TYR A 274 4.90 -1.44 -13.12
C TYR A 274 6.20 -1.42 -13.93
N ASP A 275 6.70 -0.24 -14.29
CA ASP A 275 7.94 -0.09 -15.06
C ASP A 275 9.19 -0.27 -14.18
N MET A 276 9.42 -1.52 -13.76
CA MET A 276 10.57 -1.90 -12.92
C MET A 276 11.91 -1.61 -13.59
N VAL A 277 11.95 -1.65 -14.92
CA VAL A 277 13.14 -1.29 -15.70
C VAL A 277 13.39 0.22 -15.60
N GLY A 278 12.34 1.03 -15.66
CA GLY A 278 12.39 2.47 -15.43
C GLY A 278 12.84 2.84 -14.01
N GLU A 279 12.40 2.11 -12.99
CA GLU A 279 12.90 2.29 -11.62
C GLU A 279 14.38 1.91 -11.51
N LEU A 280 14.79 0.78 -12.10
CA LEU A 280 16.20 0.37 -12.09
C LEU A 280 17.08 1.42 -12.79
N GLN A 281 16.63 1.97 -13.90
CA GLN A 281 17.29 3.08 -14.58
C GLN A 281 17.42 4.30 -13.66
N THR A 282 16.34 4.65 -12.96
CA THR A 282 16.32 5.78 -12.01
C THR A 282 17.30 5.56 -10.86
N ALA A 283 17.30 4.36 -10.27
CA ALA A 283 18.22 4.00 -9.19
C ALA A 283 19.69 3.97 -9.65
N LEU A 284 19.98 3.48 -10.85
CA LEU A 284 21.34 3.51 -11.42
C LEU A 284 21.82 4.94 -11.64
N ALA A 285 20.96 5.83 -12.16
CA ALA A 285 21.29 7.24 -12.33
C ALA A 285 21.53 7.93 -10.98
N ALA A 286 20.68 7.68 -9.98
CA ALA A 286 20.87 8.20 -8.63
C ALA A 286 22.17 7.68 -7.99
N TYR A 287 22.55 6.43 -8.27
CA TYR A 287 23.81 5.89 -7.79
C TYR A 287 25.02 6.55 -8.45
N GLY A 288 24.95 6.78 -9.77
CA GLY A 288 25.95 7.56 -10.48
C GLY A 288 26.08 8.98 -9.91
N ASP A 289 24.97 9.64 -9.61
CA ASP A 289 24.98 10.99 -9.02
C ASP A 289 25.66 11.00 -7.64
N TRP A 290 25.42 9.96 -6.83
CA TRP A 290 26.02 9.80 -5.50
C TRP A 290 27.54 9.54 -5.58
N LEU A 291 27.99 8.76 -6.56
CA LEU A 291 29.41 8.43 -6.75
C LEU A 291 30.22 9.58 -7.38
N LEU A 292 29.58 10.42 -8.20
CA LEU A 292 30.27 11.43 -9.03
C LEU A 292 31.29 12.32 -8.26
N PRO A 293 31.04 12.76 -7.01
CA PRO A 293 32.01 13.57 -6.27
C PRO A 293 33.25 12.81 -5.79
N SER A 294 33.16 11.49 -5.61
CA SER A 294 34.22 10.65 -5.02
C SER A 294 34.88 9.70 -5.99
N ASP A 295 34.14 9.19 -6.98
CA ASP A 295 34.60 8.21 -7.97
C ASP A 295 33.83 8.42 -9.29
N ALA A 296 34.35 9.33 -10.11
CA ALA A 296 33.74 9.69 -11.38
C ALA A 296 33.76 8.53 -12.40
N CYS A 297 34.77 7.66 -12.35
CA CYS A 297 34.88 6.52 -13.25
C CYS A 297 33.80 5.48 -12.95
N ALA A 298 33.58 5.15 -11.67
CA ALA A 298 32.48 4.26 -11.27
C ALA A 298 31.11 4.89 -11.58
N ALA A 299 30.95 6.20 -11.37
CA ALA A 299 29.74 6.92 -11.73
C ALA A 299 29.40 6.77 -13.23
N GLN A 300 30.40 6.90 -14.11
CA GLN A 300 30.23 6.70 -15.55
C GLN A 300 29.64 5.31 -15.87
N THR A 301 30.21 4.25 -15.29
CA THR A 301 29.72 2.87 -15.49
C THR A 301 28.24 2.72 -15.11
N HIS A 302 27.79 3.38 -14.03
CA HIS A 302 26.39 3.34 -13.63
C HIS A 302 25.47 4.09 -14.59
N TYR A 303 25.89 5.23 -15.14
CA TYR A 303 25.13 5.94 -16.17
C TYR A 303 25.04 5.17 -17.48
N GLU A 304 26.14 4.51 -17.89
CA GLU A 304 26.16 3.65 -19.08
C GLU A 304 25.22 2.46 -18.91
N ALA A 305 25.27 1.78 -17.76
CA ALA A 305 24.32 0.72 -17.45
C ALA A 305 22.86 1.22 -17.46
N ALA A 306 22.59 2.45 -17.03
CA ALA A 306 21.26 3.05 -17.09
C ALA A 306 20.79 3.35 -18.53
N LEU A 307 21.72 3.69 -19.43
CA LEU A 307 21.47 3.91 -20.86
C LEU A 307 21.18 2.62 -21.64
N GLU A 308 21.79 1.50 -21.23
CA GLU A 308 21.55 0.19 -21.83
C GLU A 308 20.14 -0.34 -21.54
N LEU A 309 19.49 0.14 -20.48
CA LEU A 309 18.12 -0.23 -20.16
C LEU A 309 17.13 0.41 -21.14
N GLN A 310 16.15 -0.38 -21.57
CA GLN A 310 15.07 0.06 -22.47
C GLN A 310 13.73 0.00 -21.72
N PRO A 311 13.44 0.99 -20.84
CA PRO A 311 12.18 1.04 -20.12
C PRO A 311 11.00 1.31 -21.05
N LEU A 312 9.80 0.88 -20.64
CA LEU A 312 8.57 1.19 -21.38
C LEU A 312 8.23 2.68 -21.29
N ASN A 313 8.54 3.30 -20.14
CA ASN A 313 8.35 4.72 -19.90
C ASN A 313 9.66 5.35 -19.41
N TRP A 314 10.23 6.23 -20.23
CA TRP A 314 11.47 6.93 -19.88
C TRP A 314 11.20 7.97 -18.79
N THR A 315 11.50 7.60 -17.54
CA THR A 315 11.47 8.54 -16.40
C THR A 315 12.61 9.55 -16.51
N ILE A 316 13.81 9.08 -16.90
CA ILE A 316 14.96 9.93 -17.20
C ILE A 316 15.20 9.85 -18.69
N ARG A 317 15.27 11.00 -19.37
CA ARG A 317 15.47 11.01 -20.82
C ARG A 317 16.90 10.53 -21.19
N PRO A 318 17.08 9.81 -22.31
CA PRO A 318 18.39 9.31 -22.75
C PRO A 318 19.45 10.41 -22.95
N ASP A 319 19.05 11.60 -23.41
CA ASP A 319 19.93 12.75 -23.62
C ASP A 319 20.48 13.29 -22.29
N SER A 320 19.66 13.31 -21.24
CA SER A 320 20.09 13.67 -19.89
C SER A 320 21.10 12.68 -19.33
N LEU A 321 20.85 11.36 -19.47
CA LEU A 321 21.79 10.33 -19.03
C LEU A 321 23.10 10.38 -19.83
N THR A 322 23.03 10.63 -21.13
CA THR A 322 24.23 10.80 -21.98
C THR A 322 25.07 11.97 -21.52
N ALA A 323 24.46 13.12 -21.20
CA ALA A 323 25.17 14.27 -20.68
C ALA A 323 25.81 14.00 -19.30
N LYS A 324 25.13 13.26 -18.43
CA LYS A 324 25.70 12.83 -17.14
C LYS A 324 26.90 11.90 -17.31
N SER A 325 26.77 10.90 -18.18
CA SER A 325 27.86 9.97 -18.52
C SER A 325 29.09 10.70 -19.06
N GLN A 326 28.91 11.61 -20.03
CA GLN A 326 30.02 12.40 -20.59
C GLN A 326 30.71 13.28 -19.55
N ARG A 327 29.95 13.89 -18.63
CA ARG A 327 30.52 14.68 -17.53
C ARG A 327 31.36 13.80 -16.58
N ALA A 328 30.87 12.61 -16.25
CA ALA A 328 31.59 11.66 -15.41
C ALA A 328 32.89 11.20 -16.09
N ALA A 329 32.85 10.91 -17.40
CA ALA A 329 34.03 10.55 -18.18
C ALA A 329 35.11 11.65 -18.16
N GLN A 330 34.74 12.91 -18.36
CA GLN A 330 35.68 14.04 -18.29
C GLN A 330 36.29 14.21 -16.90
N ALA A 331 35.51 13.97 -15.85
CA ALA A 331 36.01 14.05 -14.47
C ALA A 331 36.90 12.85 -14.10
N CYS A 332 36.75 11.71 -14.76
CA CYS A 332 37.59 10.52 -14.57
C CYS A 332 39.00 10.70 -15.18
N GLU A 333 39.18 11.61 -16.14
CA GLU A 333 40.48 11.88 -16.79
C GLU A 333 41.40 12.82 -15.99
N ILE A 334 40.91 13.45 -14.92
CA ILE A 334 41.61 14.45 -14.09
C ILE A 334 42.20 13.78 -12.85
#